data_AF-A0A8S0VCW4-F1
#
_entry.id   AF-A0A8S0VCW4-F1
#
_cell.length_a   1.000
_cell.length_b   1.000
_cell.length_c   1.000
_cell.angle_alpha   90.00
_cell.angle_beta   90.00
_cell.angle_gamma   90.00
#
_symmetry.space_group_name_H-M   'P 1'
#
loop_
_entity.id
_entity.type
_entity.pdbx_description
1 polymer ?
#
loop_
_entity_poly.entity_id
_entity_poly.type
_entity_poly.pdbx_seq_one_letter_code
_entity_poly.pdbx_strand_id
1 'polypeptide(L)'
;MSLLEVIIKASSTAPTHPDPDSNYPIVFNPDPILLKLKPETDELKEENPIKRVTGWEISQTDAEMIETGQRFFKKLKRKLKNTNTFSKDEFLGMFTSYLEKVGEKVGISVGVDKSDEGYPLKLVDRLGFFMGRDVKSLILEACVTLEVWDTLKSLIINGNVEHLCISNLVHNLIEKRRSDLVVLCVKHLSDLQTYDLMCILKYFLLPPRDGYESLVSVRKEWENQALLAIEKVSGRGLGGKQNSLAREASFLLMVAHDEFTVSELCLHYLLASLDLDEVIFSACVSKLNGEEMMALINYLGKWLRKYEKFPQVAPCPKASSVLGLKACEWVPTLESVVKCLGLVVDEHFSSLVLHSEFHDELRSLEEVVSSLAAEARLCGTLTNLTERLRGEHQGMPAAVMLQNVLDS
;
A
#
# COMPACT_ATOMS: atom_id res chain seq x y z
N MET A 1 13.07 -24.87 -9.79
CA MET A 1 14.34 -25.38 -10.35
C MET A 1 15.20 -25.86 -9.20
N SER A 2 15.72 -27.08 -9.30
CA SER A 2 16.66 -27.61 -8.31
C SER A 2 18.07 -27.08 -8.57
N LEU A 3 18.92 -27.04 -7.53
CA LEU A 3 20.32 -26.61 -7.65
C LEU A 3 21.09 -27.44 -8.71
N LEU A 4 20.75 -28.73 -8.83
CA LEU A 4 21.31 -29.64 -9.83
C LEU A 4 20.94 -29.23 -11.27
N GLU A 5 19.70 -28.82 -11.50
CA GLU A 5 19.27 -28.33 -12.82
C GLU A 5 20.02 -27.06 -13.22
N VAL A 6 20.28 -26.17 -12.26
CA VAL A 6 21.05 -24.92 -12.49
C VAL A 6 22.50 -25.25 -12.86
N ILE A 7 23.14 -26.20 -12.16
CA ILE A 7 24.53 -26.62 -12.42
C ILE A 7 24.66 -27.27 -13.80
N ILE A 8 23.74 -28.16 -14.17
CA ILE A 8 23.76 -28.84 -15.48
C ILE A 8 23.57 -27.81 -16.61
N LYS A 9 22.67 -26.84 -16.43
CA LYS A 9 22.44 -25.79 -17.41
C LYS A 9 23.69 -24.91 -17.57
N ALA A 10 24.31 -24.51 -16.46
CA ALA A 10 25.54 -23.72 -16.46
C ALA A 10 26.71 -24.43 -17.14
N SER A 11 26.88 -25.74 -16.95
CA SER A 11 27.95 -26.51 -17.60
C SER A 11 27.74 -26.67 -19.10
N SER A 12 26.49 -26.68 -19.57
CA SER A 12 26.17 -26.81 -21.00
C SER A 12 26.37 -25.53 -21.82
N THR A 13 26.38 -24.37 -21.15
CA THR A 13 26.57 -23.03 -21.77
C THR A 13 28.00 -22.50 -21.72
N ALA A 14 28.93 -23.21 -21.08
CA ALA A 14 30.34 -22.80 -21.07
C ALA A 14 30.96 -22.94 -22.47
N PRO A 15 31.62 -21.91 -23.02
CA PRO A 15 32.42 -22.06 -24.24
C PRO A 15 33.51 -23.11 -24.01
N THR A 16 33.83 -23.88 -25.04
CA THR A 16 34.71 -25.07 -25.02
C THR A 16 36.17 -24.81 -24.62
N HIS A 17 36.52 -23.62 -24.12
CA HIS A 17 37.82 -23.35 -23.53
C HIS A 17 37.67 -22.36 -22.36
N PRO A 18 37.78 -22.83 -21.10
CA PRO A 18 38.20 -21.98 -20.02
C PRO A 18 39.64 -21.54 -20.30
N ASP A 19 39.92 -20.27 -20.09
CA ASP A 19 41.26 -19.70 -20.08
C ASP A 19 42.20 -20.61 -19.25
N PRO A 20 43.27 -21.19 -19.84
CA PRO A 20 44.10 -22.21 -19.19
C PRO A 20 44.81 -21.74 -17.91
N ASP A 21 44.76 -20.44 -17.58
CA ASP A 21 45.37 -19.85 -16.39
C ASP A 21 44.37 -19.53 -15.24
N SER A 22 43.10 -19.93 -15.35
CA SER A 22 42.11 -19.69 -14.28
C SER A 22 42.15 -20.77 -13.19
N ASN A 23 42.49 -20.37 -11.95
CA ASN A 23 42.44 -21.23 -10.75
C ASN A 23 41.01 -21.51 -10.23
N TYR A 24 39.97 -21.03 -10.91
CA TYR A 24 38.58 -21.16 -10.46
C TYR A 24 37.77 -22.02 -11.45
N PRO A 25 37.41 -23.27 -11.07
CA PRO A 25 36.78 -24.23 -11.98
C PRO A 25 35.28 -23.99 -12.22
N ILE A 26 34.64 -23.06 -11.50
CA ILE A 26 33.19 -22.80 -11.61
C ILE A 26 32.94 -21.28 -11.63
N VAL A 27 32.43 -20.77 -12.75
CA VAL A 27 31.91 -19.40 -12.85
C VAL A 27 30.47 -19.40 -12.34
N PHE A 28 30.29 -18.98 -11.09
CA PHE A 28 28.98 -19.02 -10.40
C PHE A 28 27.96 -17.99 -10.92
N ASN A 29 28.34 -17.07 -11.81
CA ASN A 29 27.41 -16.18 -12.46
C ASN A 29 27.80 -15.94 -13.94
N PRO A 30 27.12 -16.59 -14.91
CA PRO A 30 27.41 -16.46 -16.33
C PRO A 30 26.77 -15.22 -16.96
N ASP A 31 26.41 -14.20 -16.17
CA ASP A 31 25.85 -12.98 -16.72
C ASP A 31 26.90 -12.32 -17.65
N PRO A 32 26.64 -12.20 -18.97
CA PRO A 32 27.65 -11.77 -19.94
C PRO A 32 28.22 -10.38 -19.65
N ILE A 33 27.46 -9.56 -18.92
CA ILE A 33 27.84 -8.21 -18.50
C ILE A 33 28.99 -8.25 -17.49
N LEU A 34 28.97 -9.20 -16.53
CA LEU A 34 30.03 -9.33 -15.53
C LEU A 34 31.33 -9.87 -16.11
N LEU A 35 31.25 -10.60 -17.23
CA LEU A 35 32.42 -11.12 -17.96
C LEU A 35 33.15 -10.05 -18.77
N LYS A 36 32.50 -8.92 -19.08
CA LYS A 36 33.11 -7.79 -19.81
C LYS A 36 33.80 -6.78 -18.91
N LEU A 37 33.62 -6.90 -17.60
CA LEU A 37 34.18 -6.01 -16.60
C LEU A 37 35.70 -6.20 -16.48
N LYS A 38 36.47 -5.17 -16.81
CA LYS A 38 37.93 -5.12 -16.66
C LYS A 38 38.32 -4.05 -15.65
N PRO A 39 39.22 -4.30 -14.70
CA PRO A 39 39.72 -3.25 -13.82
C PRO A 39 40.36 -2.13 -14.64
N GLU A 40 40.12 -0.88 -14.25
CA GLU A 40 40.73 0.31 -14.86
C GLU A 40 42.25 0.22 -14.66
N THR A 41 42.99 -0.05 -15.74
CA THR A 41 44.46 -0.05 -15.75
C THR A 41 44.95 1.37 -15.91
N ASP A 42 44.94 2.14 -14.82
CA ASP A 42 45.82 3.31 -14.70
C ASP A 42 47.12 2.86 -14.05
N GLU A 43 48.23 2.98 -14.77
CA GLU A 43 49.60 2.71 -14.30
C GLU A 43 50.09 3.70 -13.22
N LEU A 44 49.21 4.49 -12.59
CA LEU A 44 49.62 5.55 -11.68
C LEU A 44 48.77 5.60 -10.40
N LYS A 45 49.46 5.21 -9.31
CA LYS A 45 49.21 5.45 -7.87
C LYS A 45 48.45 4.37 -7.10
N GLU A 46 49.25 3.56 -6.39
CA GLU A 46 48.90 2.57 -5.36
C GLU A 46 48.28 3.17 -4.06
N GLU A 47 47.54 4.27 -4.12
CA GLU A 47 47.00 4.93 -2.91
C GLU A 47 45.53 4.59 -2.62
N ASN A 48 44.81 3.93 -3.53
CA ASN A 48 43.43 3.49 -3.29
C ASN A 48 43.25 1.97 -3.53
N PRO A 49 42.82 1.19 -2.51
CA PRO A 49 42.59 -0.24 -2.67
C PRO A 49 41.36 -0.57 -3.54
N ILE A 50 40.53 0.43 -3.86
CA ILE A 50 39.35 0.29 -4.71
C ILE A 50 39.74 0.69 -6.15
N LYS A 51 39.94 -0.31 -7.02
CA LYS A 51 40.09 -0.11 -8.46
C LYS A 51 38.71 0.01 -9.10
N ARG A 52 38.47 1.07 -9.86
CA ARG A 52 37.27 1.20 -10.69
C ARG A 52 37.25 0.10 -11.75
N VAL A 53 36.06 -0.29 -12.16
CA VAL A 53 35.85 -1.35 -13.14
C VAL A 53 35.27 -0.73 -14.40
N THR A 54 35.93 -0.99 -15.52
CA THR A 54 35.57 -0.56 -16.88
C THR A 54 34.90 -1.71 -17.64
N GLY A 55 34.24 -1.44 -18.77
CA GLY A 55 33.57 -2.49 -19.59
C GLY A 55 32.11 -2.74 -19.23
N TRP A 56 31.54 -1.99 -18.28
CA TRP A 56 30.09 -1.90 -18.13
C TRP A 56 29.52 -1.04 -19.25
N GLU A 57 28.84 -1.67 -20.20
CA GLU A 57 28.12 -0.99 -21.28
C GLU A 57 26.62 -1.12 -21.03
N ILE A 58 25.91 0.00 -20.95
CA ILE A 58 24.44 0.01 -20.97
C ILE A 58 23.96 -0.29 -22.40
N SER A 59 22.80 -0.94 -22.54
CA SER A 59 22.25 -1.20 -23.87
C SER A 59 22.00 0.13 -24.59
N GLN A 60 22.07 0.12 -25.93
CA GLN A 60 21.77 1.32 -26.71
C GLN A 60 20.36 1.85 -26.42
N THR A 61 19.38 0.96 -26.27
CA THR A 61 18.00 1.32 -25.91
C THR A 61 17.93 2.02 -24.55
N ASP A 62 18.64 1.52 -23.53
CA ASP A 62 18.68 2.14 -22.21
C ASP A 62 19.36 3.52 -22.26
N ALA A 63 20.46 3.65 -23.02
CA ALA A 63 21.14 4.92 -23.21
C ALA A 63 20.22 5.97 -23.86
N GLU A 64 19.49 5.59 -24.91
CA GLU A 64 18.53 6.46 -25.60
C GLU A 64 17.34 6.83 -24.70
N MET A 65 16.87 5.90 -23.86
CA MET A 65 15.84 6.17 -22.86
C MET A 65 16.31 7.18 -21.80
N ILE A 66 17.52 6.97 -21.25
CA ILE A 66 18.13 7.87 -20.26
C ILE A 66 18.29 9.27 -20.87
N GLU A 67 18.79 9.37 -22.11
CA GLU A 67 18.96 10.65 -22.79
C GLU A 67 17.62 11.36 -23.00
N THR A 68 16.59 10.61 -23.43
CA THR A 68 15.22 11.12 -23.61
C THR A 68 14.66 11.66 -22.30
N GLY A 69 14.81 10.91 -21.20
CA GLY A 69 14.42 11.32 -19.85
C GLY A 69 15.15 12.58 -19.39
N GLN A 70 16.47 12.64 -19.54
CA GLN A 70 17.28 13.80 -19.16
C GLN A 70 16.92 15.06 -19.95
N ARG A 71 16.64 14.91 -21.25
CA ARG A 71 16.24 16.02 -22.12
C ARG A 71 14.88 16.56 -21.69
N PHE A 72 13.91 15.69 -21.41
CA PHE A 72 12.61 16.06 -20.88
C PHE A 72 12.74 16.76 -19.52
N PHE A 73 13.49 16.17 -18.58
CA PHE A 73 13.75 16.73 -17.25
C PHE A 73 14.30 18.16 -17.32
N LYS A 74 15.37 18.38 -18.11
CA LYS A 74 15.97 19.72 -18.28
C LYS A 74 14.98 20.73 -18.85
N LYS A 75 14.14 20.31 -19.81
CA LYS A 75 13.12 21.18 -20.43
C LYS A 75 12.00 21.54 -19.45
N LEU A 76 11.44 20.54 -18.76
CA LEU A 76 10.37 20.73 -17.78
C LEU A 76 10.86 21.59 -16.60
N LYS A 77 12.05 21.30 -16.06
CA LYS A 77 12.64 22.05 -14.94
C LYS A 77 12.85 23.52 -15.28
N ARG A 78 13.21 23.83 -16.52
CA ARG A 78 13.35 25.23 -16.98
C ARG A 78 12.00 25.94 -17.04
N LYS A 79 10.94 25.25 -17.49
CA LYS A 79 9.59 25.83 -17.60
C LYS A 79 8.91 26.02 -16.24
N LEU A 80 9.10 25.09 -15.32
CA LEU A 80 8.54 25.19 -13.95
C LEU A 80 9.09 26.37 -13.14
N LYS A 81 10.28 26.91 -13.49
CA LYS A 81 10.80 28.12 -12.85
C LYS A 81 9.93 29.36 -13.05
N ASN A 82 9.10 29.40 -14.10
CA ASN A 82 8.21 30.52 -14.36
C ASN A 82 6.82 30.01 -14.75
N THR A 83 6.01 29.73 -13.73
CA THR A 83 4.66 29.17 -13.87
C THR A 83 3.68 30.12 -14.55
N ASN A 84 3.95 31.43 -14.57
CA ASN A 84 3.08 32.42 -15.22
C ASN A 84 3.00 32.26 -16.75
N THR A 85 3.99 31.61 -17.36
CA THR A 85 4.05 31.39 -18.82
C THR A 85 3.89 29.93 -19.22
N PHE A 86 3.69 29.03 -18.26
CA PHE A 86 3.61 27.59 -18.49
C PHE A 86 2.22 27.08 -18.10
N SER A 87 1.37 26.79 -19.10
CA SER A 87 -0.02 26.36 -18.88
C SER A 87 -0.15 24.85 -18.65
N LYS A 88 -1.31 24.44 -18.12
CA LYS A 88 -1.68 23.02 -17.95
C LYS A 88 -1.63 22.26 -19.28
N ASP A 89 -2.16 22.86 -20.36
CA ASP A 89 -2.18 22.24 -21.69
C ASP A 89 -0.78 22.08 -22.28
N GLU A 90 0.11 23.07 -22.07
CA GLU A 90 1.49 22.96 -22.54
C GLU A 90 2.23 21.83 -21.81
N PHE A 91 2.01 21.71 -20.50
CA PHE A 91 2.55 20.60 -19.71
C PHE A 91 2.03 19.26 -20.20
N LEU A 92 0.71 19.09 -20.33
CA LEU A 92 0.10 17.85 -20.79
C LEU A 92 0.58 17.45 -22.19
N GLY A 93 0.70 18.42 -23.11
CA GLY A 93 1.26 18.18 -24.45
C GLY A 93 2.72 17.74 -24.41
N MET A 94 3.55 18.40 -23.58
CA MET A 94 4.95 17.99 -23.39
C MET A 94 5.07 16.60 -22.77
N PHE A 95 4.24 16.29 -21.77
CA PHE A 95 4.27 15.02 -21.06
C PHE A 95 3.81 13.86 -21.95
N THR A 96 2.70 14.06 -22.68
CA THR A 96 2.19 13.12 -23.68
C THR A 96 3.24 12.81 -24.73
N SER A 97 3.88 13.84 -25.31
CA SER A 97 4.95 13.65 -26.31
C SER A 97 6.17 12.91 -25.76
N TYR A 98 6.48 13.09 -24.47
CA TYR A 98 7.55 12.33 -23.81
C TYR A 98 7.19 10.85 -23.69
N LEU A 99 6.00 10.52 -23.20
CA LEU A 99 5.54 9.13 -23.07
C LEU A 99 5.45 8.44 -24.44
N GLU A 100 4.97 9.12 -25.49
CA GLU A 100 4.96 8.57 -26.85
C GLU A 100 6.36 8.19 -27.34
N LYS A 101 7.35 9.07 -27.14
CA LYS A 101 8.74 8.77 -27.50
C LYS A 101 9.31 7.61 -26.71
N VAL A 102 8.96 7.49 -25.44
CA VAL A 102 9.34 6.32 -24.63
C VAL A 102 8.73 5.07 -25.24
N GLY A 103 7.43 5.06 -25.54
CA GLY A 103 6.73 3.95 -26.18
C GLY A 103 7.33 3.51 -27.52
N GLU A 104 7.69 4.47 -28.38
CA GLU A 104 8.39 4.22 -29.65
C GLU A 104 9.73 3.53 -29.44
N LYS A 105 10.50 3.93 -28.41
CA LYS A 105 11.82 3.35 -28.12
C LYS A 105 11.74 1.95 -27.54
N VAL A 106 10.75 1.68 -26.70
CA VAL A 106 10.55 0.34 -26.11
C VAL A 106 9.70 -0.59 -26.98
N GLY A 107 9.20 -0.11 -28.12
CA GLY A 107 8.36 -0.89 -29.03
C GLY A 107 6.95 -1.20 -28.48
N ILE A 108 6.47 -0.42 -27.50
CA ILE A 108 5.15 -0.61 -26.91
C ILE A 108 4.16 0.32 -27.59
N SER A 109 3.22 -0.28 -28.34
CA SER A 109 2.06 0.45 -28.86
C SER A 109 0.96 0.52 -27.79
N VAL A 110 0.41 1.72 -27.57
CA VAL A 110 -0.65 1.92 -26.57
C VAL A 110 -2.01 1.47 -27.08
N GLY A 111 -2.17 1.24 -28.40
CA GLY A 111 -3.39 0.65 -28.98
C GLY A 111 -4.65 1.49 -28.78
N VAL A 112 -4.48 2.79 -28.51
CA VAL A 112 -5.53 3.77 -28.24
C VAL A 112 -5.33 4.95 -29.18
N ASP A 113 -6.43 5.49 -29.70
CA ASP A 113 -6.41 6.66 -30.58
C ASP A 113 -5.98 7.93 -29.80
N LYS A 114 -5.15 8.78 -30.42
CA LYS A 114 -4.71 10.05 -29.82
C LYS A 114 -5.86 11.02 -29.58
N SER A 115 -6.98 10.84 -30.28
CA SER A 115 -8.20 11.64 -30.14
C SER A 115 -9.07 11.23 -28.95
N ASP A 116 -8.75 10.13 -28.27
CA ASP A 116 -9.53 9.61 -27.16
C ASP A 116 -9.38 10.49 -25.90
N GLU A 117 -10.50 10.75 -25.24
CA GLU A 117 -10.54 11.55 -24.02
C GLU A 117 -9.80 10.78 -22.91
N GLY A 118 -8.80 11.42 -22.29
CA GLY A 118 -7.92 10.76 -21.31
C GLY A 118 -6.78 9.93 -21.93
N TYR A 119 -6.46 10.10 -23.22
CA TYR A 119 -5.26 9.53 -23.83
C TYR A 119 -3.97 9.69 -23.00
N PRO A 120 -3.69 10.87 -22.38
CA PRO A 120 -2.52 11.02 -21.50
C PRO A 120 -2.53 10.06 -20.29
N LEU A 121 -3.70 9.76 -19.72
CA LEU A 121 -3.84 8.85 -18.58
C LEU A 121 -3.54 7.41 -19.00
N LYS A 122 -4.07 6.99 -20.15
CA LYS A 122 -3.83 5.66 -20.73
C LYS A 122 -2.36 5.44 -21.07
N LEU A 123 -1.66 6.51 -21.48
CA LEU A 123 -0.20 6.48 -21.66
C LEU A 123 0.53 6.27 -20.33
N VAL A 124 0.11 6.95 -19.26
CA VAL A 124 0.70 6.77 -17.92
C VAL A 124 0.52 5.32 -17.43
N ASP A 125 -0.68 4.75 -17.61
CA ASP A 125 -0.99 3.39 -17.19
C ASP A 125 -0.04 2.34 -17.83
N ARG A 126 0.33 2.54 -19.10
CA ARG A 126 1.20 1.59 -19.83
C ARG A 126 2.69 1.92 -19.78
N LEU A 127 3.04 3.19 -19.80
CA LEU A 127 4.42 3.65 -20.02
C LEU A 127 5.03 4.34 -18.81
N GLY A 128 4.24 4.66 -17.77
CA GLY A 128 4.72 5.38 -16.58
C GLY A 128 5.85 4.65 -15.85
N PHE A 129 5.89 3.32 -15.90
CA PHE A 129 6.95 2.52 -15.27
C PHE A 129 8.35 2.79 -15.86
N PHE A 130 8.44 3.19 -17.14
CA PHE A 130 9.72 3.47 -17.81
C PHE A 130 10.31 4.86 -17.48
N MET A 131 9.60 5.67 -16.70
CA MET A 131 10.09 6.98 -16.30
C MET A 131 11.18 6.84 -15.23
N GLY A 132 12.30 7.51 -15.44
CA GLY A 132 13.34 7.61 -14.42
C GLY A 132 12.83 8.35 -13.17
N ARG A 133 13.40 8.03 -12.01
CA ARG A 133 13.02 8.63 -10.71
C ARG A 133 12.97 10.16 -10.73
N ASP A 134 14.01 10.82 -11.23
CA ASP A 134 14.08 12.28 -11.29
C ASP A 134 12.97 12.87 -12.17
N VAL A 135 12.60 12.17 -13.24
CA VAL A 135 11.52 12.55 -14.15
C VAL A 135 10.18 12.43 -13.44
N LYS A 136 9.93 11.31 -12.75
CA LYS A 136 8.72 11.10 -11.93
C LYS A 136 8.55 12.20 -10.89
N SER A 137 9.60 12.50 -10.11
CA SER A 137 9.58 13.56 -9.08
C SER A 137 9.19 14.93 -9.67
N LEU A 138 9.80 15.30 -10.80
CA LEU A 138 9.52 16.58 -11.45
C LEU A 138 8.12 16.64 -12.08
N ILE A 139 7.61 15.52 -12.59
CA ILE A 139 6.23 15.41 -13.09
C ILE A 139 5.24 15.59 -11.94
N LEU A 140 5.50 14.99 -10.78
CA LEU A 140 4.65 15.12 -9.60
C LEU A 140 4.62 16.57 -9.11
N GLU A 141 5.78 17.22 -9.03
CA GLU A 141 5.89 18.65 -8.73
C GLU A 141 5.06 19.47 -9.73
N ALA A 142 5.23 19.23 -11.03
CA ALA A 142 4.46 19.90 -12.08
C ALA A 142 2.95 19.70 -11.93
N CYS A 143 2.50 18.47 -11.63
CA CYS A 143 1.08 18.17 -11.48
C CYS A 143 0.46 18.91 -10.28
N VAL A 144 1.21 19.04 -9.19
CA VAL A 144 0.76 19.80 -8.01
C VAL A 144 0.75 21.30 -8.30
N THR A 145 1.84 21.83 -8.87
CA THR A 145 1.98 23.27 -9.15
C THR A 145 0.98 23.76 -10.19
N LEU A 146 0.76 22.98 -11.25
CA LEU A 146 -0.18 23.29 -12.33
C LEU A 146 -1.59 22.73 -12.06
N GLU A 147 -1.82 22.08 -10.92
CA GLU A 147 -3.12 21.54 -10.53
C GLU A 147 -3.73 20.61 -11.61
N VAL A 148 -2.91 19.65 -12.07
CA VAL A 148 -3.26 18.62 -13.06
C VAL A 148 -3.56 17.32 -12.31
N TRP A 149 -4.73 17.32 -11.67
CA TRP A 149 -5.09 16.32 -10.67
C TRP A 149 -5.36 14.92 -11.23
N ASP A 150 -5.94 14.82 -12.43
CA ASP A 150 -6.25 13.52 -13.05
C ASP A 150 -4.98 12.74 -13.40
N THR A 151 -3.96 13.43 -13.90
CA THR A 151 -2.64 12.85 -14.16
C THR A 151 -1.98 12.40 -12.87
N LEU A 152 -2.04 13.22 -11.81
CA LEU A 152 -1.51 12.85 -10.49
C LEU A 152 -2.22 11.61 -9.92
N LYS A 153 -3.54 11.55 -10.05
CA LYS A 153 -4.35 10.39 -9.66
C LYS A 153 -3.90 9.11 -10.38
N SER A 154 -3.72 9.16 -11.71
CA SER A 154 -3.22 8.00 -12.47
C SER A 154 -1.80 7.61 -12.04
N LEU A 155 -0.90 8.57 -11.77
CA LEU A 155 0.45 8.26 -11.28
C LEU A 155 0.43 7.52 -9.93
N ILE A 156 -0.43 7.95 -8.99
CA ILE A 156 -0.58 7.31 -7.68
C ILE A 156 -1.15 5.89 -7.82
N ILE A 157 -2.25 5.72 -8.56
CA ILE A 157 -2.95 4.42 -8.70
C ILE A 157 -2.03 3.38 -9.36
N ASN A 158 -1.20 3.80 -10.32
CA ASN A 158 -0.28 2.91 -11.03
C ASN A 158 1.03 2.63 -10.27
N GLY A 159 1.20 3.13 -9.05
CA GLY A 159 2.44 2.94 -8.28
C GLY A 159 3.66 3.63 -8.90
N ASN A 160 3.45 4.68 -9.71
CA ASN A 160 4.55 5.44 -10.33
C ASN A 160 5.15 6.50 -9.38
N VAL A 161 4.73 6.51 -8.11
CA VAL A 161 5.20 7.43 -7.07
C VAL A 161 6.11 6.67 -6.10
N GLU A 162 7.41 6.86 -6.23
CA GLU A 162 8.42 6.26 -5.35
C GLU A 162 8.60 7.12 -4.07
N HIS A 163 9.03 6.51 -2.96
CA HIS A 163 9.29 7.15 -1.66
C HIS A 163 10.03 8.51 -1.76
N LEU A 164 11.10 8.59 -2.55
CA LEU A 164 11.90 9.82 -2.70
C LEU A 164 11.16 10.96 -3.42
N CYS A 165 10.09 10.63 -4.15
CA CYS A 165 9.25 11.59 -4.86
C CYS A 165 8.08 12.11 -4.01
N ILE A 166 7.84 11.52 -2.83
CA ILE A 166 6.72 11.86 -1.95
C ILE A 166 7.04 13.10 -1.10
N SER A 167 8.31 13.52 -0.98
CA SER A 167 8.65 14.64 -0.09
C SER A 167 7.86 15.90 -0.47
N ASN A 168 7.01 16.35 0.46
CA ASN A 168 6.04 17.44 0.32
C ASN A 168 4.77 17.15 -0.53
N LEU A 169 4.62 15.99 -1.17
CA LEU A 169 3.40 15.65 -1.92
C LEU A 169 2.18 15.68 -1.00
N VAL A 170 2.22 14.94 0.11
CA VAL A 170 1.12 14.87 1.08
C VAL A 170 0.82 16.25 1.65
N HIS A 171 1.86 16.99 2.06
CA HIS A 171 1.71 18.35 2.55
C HIS A 171 1.00 19.27 1.55
N ASN A 172 1.43 19.27 0.28
CA ASN A 172 0.85 20.09 -0.76
C ASN A 172 -0.60 19.67 -1.08
N LEU A 173 -0.91 18.37 -1.04
CA LEU A 173 -2.28 17.88 -1.25
C LEU A 173 -3.23 18.32 -0.14
N ILE A 174 -2.75 18.31 1.12
CA ILE A 174 -3.48 18.82 2.28
C ILE A 174 -3.70 20.33 2.15
N GLU A 175 -2.66 21.09 1.82
CA GLU A 175 -2.75 22.55 1.62
C GLU A 175 -3.76 22.92 0.51
N LYS A 176 -3.74 22.17 -0.59
CA LYS A 176 -4.64 22.31 -1.74
C LYS A 176 -6.02 21.68 -1.53
N ARG A 177 -6.29 21.10 -0.35
CA ARG A 177 -7.58 20.48 0.04
C ARG A 177 -8.03 19.35 -0.90
N ARG A 178 -7.07 18.62 -1.46
CA ARG A 178 -7.30 17.45 -2.33
C ARG A 178 -7.35 16.16 -1.50
N SER A 179 -8.32 16.10 -0.59
CA SER A 179 -8.55 14.96 0.30
C SER A 179 -8.72 13.64 -0.45
N ASP A 180 -9.34 13.69 -1.63
CA ASP A 180 -9.49 12.55 -2.55
C ASP A 180 -8.14 11.93 -2.93
N LEU A 181 -7.15 12.77 -3.22
CA LEU A 181 -5.80 12.33 -3.57
C LEU A 181 -5.01 11.88 -2.34
N VAL A 182 -5.21 12.51 -1.17
CA VAL A 182 -4.62 12.05 0.10
C VAL A 182 -5.07 10.62 0.42
N VAL A 183 -6.35 10.31 0.22
CA VAL A 183 -6.87 8.94 0.39
C VAL A 183 -6.22 7.97 -0.60
N LEU A 184 -5.98 8.37 -1.85
CA LEU A 184 -5.25 7.52 -2.81
C LEU A 184 -3.81 7.27 -2.39
N CYS A 185 -3.14 8.27 -1.79
CA CYS A 185 -1.80 8.07 -1.24
C CYS A 185 -1.79 6.95 -0.21
N VAL A 186 -2.75 6.94 0.73
CA VAL A 186 -2.87 5.87 1.75
C VAL A 186 -3.17 4.51 1.13
N LYS A 187 -3.99 4.46 0.07
CA LYS A 187 -4.40 3.20 -0.56
C LYS A 187 -3.33 2.55 -1.43
N HIS A 188 -2.43 3.35 -2.01
CA HIS A 188 -1.55 2.88 -3.09
C HIS A 188 -0.05 3.05 -2.77
N LEU A 189 0.33 3.88 -1.81
CA LEU A 189 1.73 4.07 -1.46
C LEU A 189 2.08 3.17 -0.27
N SER A 190 3.01 2.24 -0.48
CA SER A 190 3.50 1.34 0.57
C SER A 190 4.45 2.01 1.56
N ASP A 191 5.17 3.04 1.12
CA ASP A 191 6.31 3.61 1.84
C ASP A 191 6.03 5.06 2.26
N LEU A 192 4.96 5.28 3.05
CA LEU A 192 4.68 6.60 3.62
C LEU A 192 5.66 6.90 4.77
N GLN A 193 6.31 8.07 4.71
CA GLN A 193 7.19 8.51 5.79
C GLN A 193 6.40 8.82 7.07
N THR A 194 7.04 8.69 8.24
CA THR A 194 6.44 9.02 9.54
C THR A 194 5.83 10.42 9.57
N TYR A 195 6.50 11.41 8.97
CA TYR A 195 5.97 12.77 8.90
C TYR A 195 4.70 12.87 8.04
N ASP A 196 4.71 12.24 6.86
CA ASP A 196 3.55 12.21 5.97
C ASP A 196 2.37 11.49 6.63
N LEU A 197 2.65 10.36 7.29
CA LEU A 197 1.66 9.58 8.03
C LEU A 197 1.03 10.41 9.17
N MET A 198 1.86 11.13 9.93
CA MET A 198 1.39 12.05 10.98
C MET A 198 0.50 13.15 10.38
N CYS A 199 0.89 13.75 9.26
CA CYS A 199 0.08 14.77 8.58
C CYS A 199 -1.27 14.20 8.11
N ILE A 200 -1.28 13.00 7.52
CA ILE A 200 -2.49 12.31 7.08
C ILE A 200 -3.42 12.00 8.26
N LEU A 201 -2.87 11.43 9.34
CA LEU A 201 -3.64 11.09 10.54
C LEU A 201 -4.34 12.34 11.10
N LYS A 202 -3.61 13.42 11.34
CA LYS A 202 -4.17 14.68 11.82
C LYS A 202 -5.24 15.24 10.87
N TYR A 203 -4.96 15.19 9.57
CA TYR A 203 -5.88 15.68 8.56
C TYR A 203 -7.20 14.89 8.53
N PHE A 204 -7.16 13.57 8.67
CA PHE A 204 -8.37 12.74 8.71
C PHE A 204 -9.12 12.84 10.03
N LEU A 205 -8.44 13.10 11.14
CA LEU A 205 -9.08 13.33 12.44
C LEU A 205 -9.87 14.64 12.45
N LEU A 206 -9.28 15.73 11.95
CA LEU A 206 -9.88 17.06 11.94
C LEU A 206 -9.73 17.75 10.58
N PRO A 207 -10.45 17.28 9.53
CA PRO A 207 -10.35 17.91 8.22
C PRO A 207 -10.97 19.32 8.22
N PRO A 208 -10.39 20.28 7.49
CA PRO A 208 -10.97 21.61 7.31
C PRO A 208 -12.36 21.53 6.69
N ARG A 209 -13.25 22.50 6.98
CA ARG A 209 -14.65 22.53 6.50
C ARG A 209 -14.79 22.37 4.98
N ASP A 210 -13.86 22.92 4.19
CA ASP A 210 -13.93 22.82 2.72
C ASP A 210 -13.22 21.57 2.16
N GLY A 211 -12.56 20.78 3.01
CA GLY A 211 -11.96 19.49 2.62
C GLY A 211 -13.00 18.38 2.41
N TYR A 212 -14.24 18.59 2.87
CA TYR A 212 -15.32 17.62 2.76
C TYR A 212 -15.86 17.46 1.34
N GLU A 213 -15.77 18.49 0.48
CA GLU A 213 -16.29 18.42 -0.89
C GLU A 213 -15.55 17.38 -1.74
N SER A 214 -14.23 17.28 -1.61
CA SER A 214 -13.42 16.27 -2.32
C SER A 214 -13.61 14.86 -1.74
N LEU A 215 -14.01 14.75 -0.47
CA LEU A 215 -14.29 13.48 0.21
C LEU A 215 -15.63 12.85 -0.17
N VAL A 216 -16.53 13.56 -0.85
CA VAL A 216 -17.81 12.99 -1.35
C VAL A 216 -17.58 11.73 -2.19
N SER A 217 -16.48 11.69 -2.94
CA SER A 217 -16.07 10.53 -3.74
C SER A 217 -15.80 9.29 -2.88
N VAL A 218 -15.23 9.47 -1.68
CA VAL A 218 -14.93 8.38 -0.74
C VAL A 218 -16.21 7.77 -0.20
N ARG A 219 -17.17 8.61 0.22
CA ARG A 219 -18.48 8.12 0.67
C ARG A 219 -19.19 7.35 -0.43
N LYS A 220 -19.24 7.92 -1.65
CA LYS A 220 -19.87 7.26 -2.80
C LYS A 220 -19.21 5.91 -3.12
N GLU A 221 -17.89 5.79 -2.99
CA GLU A 221 -17.21 4.50 -3.17
C GLU A 221 -17.68 3.47 -2.13
N TRP A 222 -17.71 3.82 -0.84
CA TRP A 222 -18.22 2.93 0.20
C TRP A 222 -19.69 2.56 0.00
N GLU A 223 -20.53 3.52 -0.39
CA GLU A 223 -21.94 3.30 -0.72
C GLU A 223 -22.11 2.34 -1.91
N ASN A 224 -21.33 2.54 -2.98
CA ASN A 224 -21.34 1.66 -4.15
C ASN A 224 -20.92 0.23 -3.79
N GLN A 225 -19.91 0.07 -2.93
CA GLN A 225 -19.44 -1.24 -2.47
C GLN A 225 -20.49 -1.94 -1.59
N ALA A 226 -21.18 -1.18 -0.73
CA ALA A 226 -22.28 -1.69 0.07
C ALA A 226 -23.48 -2.13 -0.80
N LEU A 227 -23.87 -1.32 -1.79
CA LEU A 227 -24.91 -1.66 -2.76
C LEU A 227 -24.54 -2.92 -3.56
N LEU A 228 -23.32 -2.99 -4.07
CA LEU A 228 -22.80 -4.16 -4.78
C LEU A 228 -22.89 -5.41 -3.89
N ALA A 229 -22.56 -5.31 -2.60
CA ALA A 229 -22.67 -6.44 -1.68
C ALA A 229 -24.12 -6.93 -1.52
N ILE A 230 -25.08 -6.01 -1.38
CA ILE A 230 -26.51 -6.32 -1.32
C ILE A 230 -26.99 -7.02 -2.60
N GLU A 231 -26.54 -6.54 -3.76
CA GLU A 231 -26.83 -7.18 -5.05
C GLU A 231 -26.28 -8.60 -5.11
N LYS A 232 -25.05 -8.84 -4.64
CA LYS A 232 -24.45 -10.18 -4.59
C LYS A 232 -25.26 -11.13 -3.71
N VAL A 233 -25.77 -10.68 -2.57
CA VAL A 233 -26.62 -11.51 -1.69
C VAL A 233 -27.99 -11.81 -2.33
N SER A 234 -28.52 -10.87 -3.09
CA SER A 234 -29.84 -10.99 -3.73
C SER A 234 -29.82 -11.79 -5.05
N GLY A 235 -28.63 -12.00 -5.63
CA GLY A 235 -28.44 -12.64 -6.92
C GLY A 235 -28.74 -14.14 -6.90
N ARG A 236 -29.66 -14.58 -7.76
CA ARG A 236 -29.88 -16.02 -8.04
C ARG A 236 -28.79 -16.50 -8.99
N GLY A 237 -27.73 -17.12 -8.48
CA GLY A 237 -26.66 -17.67 -9.33
C GLY A 237 -25.35 -17.99 -8.62
N LEU A 238 -25.17 -17.54 -7.38
CA LEU A 238 -23.98 -17.88 -6.58
C LEU A 238 -24.11 -19.27 -5.95
N GLY A 239 -23.01 -20.02 -5.93
CA GLY A 239 -22.93 -21.28 -5.19
C GLY A 239 -23.02 -21.05 -3.67
N GLY A 240 -23.34 -22.08 -2.89
CA GLY A 240 -23.56 -21.96 -1.43
C GLY A 240 -22.44 -21.24 -0.67
N LYS A 241 -21.17 -21.51 -1.01
CA LYS A 241 -19.99 -20.84 -0.41
C LYS A 241 -19.84 -19.36 -0.81
N GLN A 242 -20.27 -19.00 -2.02
CA GLN A 242 -20.24 -17.60 -2.47
C GLN A 242 -21.37 -16.80 -1.83
N ASN A 243 -22.54 -17.43 -1.62
CA ASN A 243 -23.65 -16.83 -0.89
C ASN A 243 -23.28 -16.53 0.57
N SER A 244 -22.62 -17.48 1.27
CA SER A 244 -22.16 -17.22 2.65
C SER A 244 -21.14 -16.09 2.69
N LEU A 245 -20.18 -16.09 1.78
CA LEU A 245 -19.18 -15.02 1.68
C LEU A 245 -19.81 -13.65 1.36
N ALA A 246 -20.80 -13.60 0.47
CA ALA A 246 -21.52 -12.37 0.15
C ALA A 246 -22.31 -11.85 1.36
N ARG A 247 -22.90 -12.74 2.15
CA ARG A 247 -23.62 -12.39 3.39
C ARG A 247 -22.66 -11.82 4.43
N GLU A 248 -21.53 -12.48 4.68
CA GLU A 248 -20.48 -12.01 5.59
C GLU A 248 -19.95 -10.64 5.16
N ALA A 249 -19.61 -10.47 3.87
CA ALA A 249 -19.13 -9.21 3.31
C ALA A 249 -20.19 -8.08 3.42
N SER A 250 -21.46 -8.41 3.23
CA SER A 250 -22.54 -7.43 3.37
C SER A 250 -22.68 -6.93 4.81
N PHE A 251 -22.59 -7.83 5.80
CA PHE A 251 -22.58 -7.41 7.21
C PHE A 251 -21.34 -6.57 7.54
N LEU A 252 -20.16 -6.99 7.07
CA LEU A 252 -18.92 -6.25 7.28
C LEU A 252 -18.99 -4.82 6.72
N LEU A 253 -19.44 -4.67 5.46
CA LEU A 253 -19.57 -3.36 4.83
C LEU A 253 -20.69 -2.51 5.42
N MET A 254 -21.80 -3.12 5.85
CA MET A 254 -22.84 -2.41 6.59
C MET A 254 -22.27 -1.81 7.88
N VAL A 255 -21.57 -2.61 8.68
CA VAL A 255 -20.95 -2.17 9.94
C VAL A 255 -19.89 -1.09 9.69
N ALA A 256 -19.09 -1.24 8.64
CA ALA A 256 -18.05 -0.28 8.26
C ALA A 256 -18.60 1.02 7.65
N HIS A 257 -19.81 1.04 7.13
CA HIS A 257 -20.39 2.26 6.54
C HIS A 257 -21.25 3.03 7.55
N ASP A 258 -22.03 2.32 8.35
CA ASP A 258 -23.05 2.91 9.21
C ASP A 258 -22.46 3.72 10.38
N GLU A 259 -23.07 4.87 10.70
CA GLU A 259 -22.68 5.80 11.79
C GLU A 259 -21.28 6.44 11.69
N PHE A 260 -20.53 6.14 10.63
CA PHE A 260 -19.24 6.77 10.35
C PHE A 260 -19.38 8.01 9.47
N THR A 261 -18.65 9.06 9.84
CA THR A 261 -18.49 10.26 9.01
C THR A 261 -17.57 9.96 7.84
N VAL A 262 -17.54 10.83 6.83
CA VAL A 262 -16.64 10.63 5.68
C VAL A 262 -15.16 10.68 6.08
N SER A 263 -14.81 11.48 7.09
CA SER A 263 -13.45 11.57 7.59
C SER A 263 -13.04 10.29 8.33
N GLU A 264 -13.96 9.69 9.08
CA GLU A 264 -13.76 8.38 9.71
C GLU A 264 -13.62 7.26 8.66
N LEU A 265 -14.38 7.30 7.56
CA LEU A 265 -14.16 6.39 6.43
C LEU A 265 -12.76 6.54 5.80
N CYS A 266 -12.10 7.70 5.97
CA CYS A 266 -10.70 7.86 5.55
C CYS A 266 -9.74 7.20 6.54
N LEU A 267 -10.04 7.26 7.84
CA LEU A 267 -9.30 6.53 8.88
C LEU A 267 -9.40 5.01 8.70
N HIS A 268 -10.46 4.49 8.07
CA HIS A 268 -10.57 3.06 7.73
C HIS A 268 -9.41 2.62 6.85
N TYR A 269 -9.14 3.39 5.78
CA TYR A 269 -8.01 3.12 4.89
C TYR A 269 -6.68 3.17 5.65
N LEU A 270 -6.51 4.16 6.53
CA LEU A 270 -5.28 4.32 7.30
C LEU A 270 -5.03 3.13 8.25
N LEU A 271 -6.02 2.78 9.08
CA LEU A 271 -5.88 1.67 10.03
C LEU A 271 -5.81 0.30 9.37
N ALA A 272 -6.42 0.14 8.19
CA ALA A 272 -6.34 -1.11 7.43
C ALA A 272 -5.08 -1.23 6.56
N SER A 273 -4.51 -0.11 6.08
CA SER A 273 -3.25 -0.09 5.31
C SER A 273 -2.03 -0.40 6.16
N LEU A 274 -2.11 -0.07 7.45
CA LEU A 274 -1.03 -0.26 8.38
C LEU A 274 -1.00 -1.72 8.81
N ASP A 275 -0.09 -2.51 8.23
CA ASP A 275 0.57 -3.53 9.03
C ASP A 275 1.36 -2.74 10.08
N LEU A 276 0.67 -2.40 11.18
CA LEU A 276 1.04 -1.34 12.12
C LEU A 276 2.49 -1.53 12.56
N ASP A 277 3.42 -0.79 11.94
CA ASP A 277 4.71 -0.52 12.55
C ASP A 277 4.40 0.31 13.79
N GLU A 278 4.28 -0.40 14.91
CA GLU A 278 3.87 0.14 16.20
C GLU A 278 4.76 1.32 16.61
N VAL A 279 6.03 1.32 16.20
CA VAL A 279 7.00 2.38 16.49
C VAL A 279 6.68 3.64 15.67
N ILE A 280 6.49 3.49 14.36
CA ILE A 280 6.15 4.62 13.48
C ILE A 280 4.79 5.21 13.87
N PHE A 281 3.82 4.36 14.17
CA PHE A 281 2.48 4.82 14.51
C PHE A 281 2.42 5.45 15.91
N SER A 282 3.10 4.87 16.91
CA SER A 282 3.33 5.51 18.24
C SER A 282 3.90 6.92 18.07
N ALA A 283 4.93 7.08 17.24
CA ALA A 283 5.54 8.38 16.99
C ALA A 283 4.52 9.39 16.41
N CYS A 284 3.62 8.95 15.53
CA CYS A 284 2.55 9.80 15.00
C CYS A 284 1.51 10.16 16.07
N VAL A 285 1.06 9.17 16.84
CA VAL A 285 0.08 9.33 17.93
C VAL A 285 0.61 10.29 18.99
N SER A 286 1.88 10.19 19.38
CA SER A 286 2.52 11.08 20.37
C SER A 286 2.42 12.58 20.02
N LYS A 287 2.17 12.91 18.75
CA LYS A 287 2.08 14.29 18.25
C LYS A 287 0.66 14.83 18.19
N LEU A 288 -0.36 14.03 18.52
CA LEU A 288 -1.74 14.47 18.54
C LEU A 288 -1.99 15.45 19.70
N ASN A 289 -2.78 16.49 19.44
CA ASN A 289 -3.30 17.37 20.48
C ASN A 289 -4.58 16.80 21.12
N GLY A 290 -5.14 17.49 22.12
CA GLY A 290 -6.33 17.02 22.85
C GLY A 290 -7.57 16.78 21.96
N GLU A 291 -7.87 17.70 21.04
CA GLU A 291 -9.01 17.57 20.12
C GLU A 291 -8.80 16.41 19.12
N GLU A 292 -7.60 16.31 18.54
CA GLU A 292 -7.20 15.23 17.63
C GLU A 292 -7.27 13.87 18.34
N MET A 293 -6.79 13.80 19.59
CA MET A 293 -6.81 12.60 20.42
C MET A 293 -8.24 12.19 20.76
N MET A 294 -9.10 13.15 21.14
CA MET A 294 -10.52 12.88 21.39
C MET A 294 -11.22 12.34 20.15
N ALA A 295 -10.97 12.92 18.99
CA ALA A 295 -11.52 12.42 17.72
C ALA A 295 -11.07 10.98 17.43
N LEU A 296 -9.80 10.65 17.71
CA LEU A 296 -9.28 9.29 17.52
C LEU A 296 -9.92 8.30 18.49
N ILE A 297 -10.03 8.66 19.77
CA ILE A 297 -10.67 7.83 20.81
C ILE A 297 -12.13 7.55 20.44
N ASN A 298 -12.88 8.56 20.03
CA ASN A 298 -14.27 8.41 19.59
C ASN A 298 -14.39 7.45 18.40
N TYR A 299 -13.52 7.61 17.40
CA TYR A 299 -13.49 6.74 16.23
C TYR A 299 -13.19 5.28 16.59
N LEU A 300 -12.16 5.04 17.41
CA LEU A 300 -11.81 3.69 17.89
C LEU A 300 -12.95 3.11 18.74
N GLY A 301 -13.57 3.94 19.57
CA GLY A 301 -14.70 3.58 20.39
C GLY A 301 -15.91 3.09 19.60
N LYS A 302 -16.23 3.76 18.48
CA LYS A 302 -17.28 3.29 17.55
C LYS A 302 -16.97 1.89 17.03
N TRP A 303 -15.73 1.61 16.65
CA TRP A 303 -15.32 0.29 16.19
C TRP A 303 -15.45 -0.77 17.29
N LEU A 304 -14.98 -0.48 18.51
CA LEU A 304 -15.09 -1.42 19.63
C LEU A 304 -16.54 -1.76 19.96
N ARG A 305 -17.42 -0.76 20.05
CA ARG A 305 -18.87 -0.98 20.27
C ARG A 305 -19.50 -1.79 19.14
N LYS A 306 -19.08 -1.58 17.89
CA LYS A 306 -19.56 -2.36 16.74
C LYS A 306 -19.10 -3.81 16.81
N TYR A 307 -17.85 -4.07 17.18
CA TYR A 307 -17.34 -5.44 17.35
C TYR A 307 -17.98 -6.17 18.52
N GLU A 308 -18.28 -5.47 19.62
CA GLU A 308 -19.04 -6.03 20.73
C GLU A 308 -20.48 -6.37 20.32
N LYS A 309 -21.15 -5.47 19.59
CA LYS A 309 -22.54 -5.65 19.15
C LYS A 309 -22.70 -6.69 18.05
N PHE A 310 -21.70 -6.86 17.18
CA PHE A 310 -21.73 -7.73 16.02
C PHE A 310 -20.54 -8.71 16.01
N PRO A 311 -20.47 -9.66 16.96
CA PRO A 311 -19.33 -10.59 17.09
C PRO A 311 -19.15 -11.52 15.87
N GLN A 312 -20.17 -11.67 15.04
CA GLN A 312 -20.12 -12.43 13.78
C GLN A 312 -19.35 -11.73 12.65
N VAL A 313 -19.03 -10.45 12.81
CA VAL A 313 -18.34 -9.67 11.79
C VAL A 313 -16.85 -9.92 11.89
N ALA A 314 -16.30 -10.52 10.84
CA ALA A 314 -14.89 -10.82 10.72
C ALA A 314 -14.33 -10.29 9.39
N PRO A 315 -13.01 -10.00 9.32
CA PRO A 315 -12.37 -9.62 8.07
C PRO A 315 -12.59 -10.70 6.98
N CYS A 316 -13.07 -10.28 5.81
CA CYS A 316 -13.36 -11.18 4.69
C CYS A 316 -12.56 -10.81 3.42
N PRO A 317 -11.22 -10.87 3.44
CA PRO A 317 -10.38 -10.42 2.32
C PRO A 317 -10.67 -11.18 1.01
N LYS A 318 -11.15 -12.42 1.10
CA LYS A 318 -11.57 -13.23 -0.07
C LYS A 318 -12.74 -12.61 -0.83
N ALA A 319 -13.56 -11.75 -0.20
CA ALA A 319 -14.66 -11.07 -0.87
C ALA A 319 -14.18 -10.11 -1.97
N SER A 320 -13.00 -9.52 -1.81
CA SER A 320 -12.40 -8.66 -2.84
C SER A 320 -12.09 -9.43 -4.11
N SER A 321 -11.37 -10.57 -4.00
CA SER A 321 -10.98 -11.37 -5.17
C SER A 321 -12.13 -12.20 -5.77
N VAL A 322 -13.05 -12.70 -4.95
CA VAL A 322 -14.13 -13.59 -5.40
C VAL A 322 -15.39 -12.82 -5.83
N LEU A 323 -15.73 -11.74 -5.14
CA LEU A 323 -16.99 -11.00 -5.35
C LEU A 323 -16.77 -9.59 -5.92
N GLY A 324 -15.51 -9.12 -6.01
CA GLY A 324 -15.18 -7.76 -6.44
C GLY A 324 -15.40 -6.71 -5.36
N LEU A 325 -15.62 -7.11 -4.10
CA LEU A 325 -15.91 -6.23 -2.97
C LEU A 325 -14.61 -5.71 -2.36
N LYS A 326 -13.99 -4.73 -3.02
CA LYS A 326 -12.68 -4.19 -2.64
C LYS A 326 -12.68 -3.48 -1.28
N ALA A 327 -13.81 -2.88 -0.89
CA ALA A 327 -13.92 -2.20 0.41
C ALA A 327 -13.72 -3.14 1.60
N CYS A 328 -13.93 -4.45 1.45
CA CYS A 328 -13.73 -5.43 2.53
C CYS A 328 -12.27 -5.51 3.00
N GLU A 329 -11.30 -5.17 2.14
CA GLU A 329 -9.88 -5.11 2.51
C GLU A 329 -9.55 -3.89 3.39
N TRP A 330 -10.40 -2.87 3.36
CA TRP A 330 -10.18 -1.59 4.03
C TRP A 330 -10.95 -1.46 5.34
N VAL A 331 -11.52 -2.56 5.84
CA VAL A 331 -12.21 -2.57 7.13
C VAL A 331 -11.20 -2.88 8.24
N PRO A 332 -10.95 -1.96 9.19
CA PRO A 332 -10.01 -2.17 10.28
C PRO A 332 -10.38 -3.38 11.12
N THR A 333 -9.43 -4.27 11.38
CA THR A 333 -9.67 -5.45 12.23
C THR A 333 -9.80 -5.06 13.70
N LEU A 334 -10.46 -5.89 14.51
CA LEU A 334 -10.50 -5.69 15.96
C LEU A 334 -9.09 -5.59 16.57
N GLU A 335 -8.15 -6.40 16.08
CA GLU A 335 -6.75 -6.37 16.52
C GLU A 335 -6.11 -5.01 16.25
N SER A 336 -6.24 -4.49 15.03
CA SER A 336 -5.71 -3.17 14.65
C SER A 336 -6.31 -2.04 15.50
N VAL A 337 -7.62 -2.11 15.78
CA VAL A 337 -8.33 -1.13 16.61
C VAL A 337 -7.83 -1.18 18.07
N VAL A 338 -7.71 -2.37 18.65
CA VAL A 338 -7.24 -2.54 20.04
C VAL A 338 -5.78 -2.12 20.17
N LYS A 339 -4.92 -2.51 19.22
CA LYS A 339 -3.51 -2.06 19.18
C LYS A 339 -3.41 -0.53 19.11
N CYS A 340 -4.17 0.08 18.20
CA CYS A 340 -4.20 1.55 18.07
C CYS A 340 -4.67 2.22 19.37
N LEU A 341 -5.68 1.69 20.05
CA LEU A 341 -6.13 2.23 21.33
C LEU A 341 -5.06 2.07 22.42
N GLY A 342 -4.37 0.92 22.46
CA GLY A 342 -3.24 0.69 23.36
C GLY A 342 -2.15 1.75 23.18
N LEU A 343 -1.76 2.04 21.94
CA LEU A 343 -0.79 3.10 21.64
C LEU A 343 -1.24 4.49 22.09
N VAL A 344 -2.53 4.81 21.98
CA VAL A 344 -3.06 6.08 22.49
C VAL A 344 -2.92 6.15 24.01
N VAL A 345 -3.23 5.05 24.72
CA VAL A 345 -3.09 4.99 26.17
C VAL A 345 -1.62 5.09 26.58
N ASP A 346 -0.73 4.37 25.91
CA ASP A 346 0.71 4.34 26.23
C ASP A 346 1.37 5.72 26.03
N GLU A 347 1.09 6.38 24.90
CA GLU A 347 1.70 7.68 24.57
C GLU A 347 1.11 8.85 25.35
N HIS A 348 -0.18 8.81 25.70
CA HIS A 348 -0.90 9.94 26.30
C HIS A 348 -1.49 9.69 27.68
N PHE A 349 -1.09 8.63 28.39
CA PHE A 349 -1.63 8.24 29.70
C PHE A 349 -1.80 9.43 30.66
N SER A 350 -0.76 10.23 30.83
CA SER A 350 -0.79 11.38 31.75
C SER A 350 -1.87 12.39 31.37
N SER A 351 -1.99 12.71 30.08
CA SER A 351 -2.99 13.64 29.58
C SER A 351 -4.41 13.10 29.76
N LEU A 352 -4.62 11.82 29.43
CA LEU A 352 -5.91 11.14 29.57
C LEU A 352 -6.41 11.11 31.03
N VAL A 353 -5.50 10.92 31.98
CA VAL A 353 -5.84 10.89 33.42
C VAL A 353 -6.08 12.30 33.96
N LEU A 354 -5.29 13.29 33.55
CA LEU A 354 -5.34 14.63 34.13
C LEU A 354 -6.49 15.49 33.58
N HIS A 355 -6.90 15.29 32.32
CA HIS A 355 -7.92 16.11 31.68
C HIS A 355 -9.30 15.43 31.71
N SER A 356 -10.25 16.07 32.40
CA SER A 356 -11.60 15.52 32.61
C SER A 356 -12.42 15.32 31.35
N GLU A 357 -12.05 16.00 30.25
CA GLU A 357 -12.71 15.86 28.94
C GLU A 357 -12.66 14.43 28.40
N PHE A 358 -11.66 13.63 28.80
CA PHE A 358 -11.53 12.23 28.37
C PHE A 358 -12.26 11.23 29.27
N HIS A 359 -12.62 11.60 30.49
CA HIS A 359 -13.00 10.64 31.53
C HIS A 359 -14.30 9.89 31.22
N ASP A 360 -15.31 10.59 30.71
CA ASP A 360 -16.60 9.98 30.41
C ASP A 360 -16.51 8.99 29.24
N GLU A 361 -15.81 9.36 28.16
CA GLU A 361 -15.62 8.46 27.02
C GLU A 361 -14.76 7.26 27.42
N LEU A 362 -13.64 7.47 28.14
CA LEU A 362 -12.77 6.38 28.59
C LEU A 362 -13.50 5.41 29.52
N ARG A 363 -14.34 5.89 30.44
CA ARG A 363 -15.16 5.03 31.30
C ARG A 363 -16.14 4.20 30.47
N SER A 364 -16.77 4.80 29.47
CA SER A 364 -17.67 4.05 28.58
C SER A 364 -16.91 3.00 27.76
N LEU A 365 -15.67 3.28 27.35
CA LEU A 365 -14.83 2.32 26.64
C LEU A 365 -14.30 1.20 27.54
N GLU A 366 -14.04 1.47 28.82
CA GLU A 366 -13.63 0.44 29.78
C GLU A 366 -14.65 -0.71 29.86
N GLU A 367 -15.95 -0.39 29.85
CA GLU A 367 -17.03 -1.39 29.88
C GLU A 367 -16.98 -2.31 28.64
N VAL A 368 -16.87 -1.70 27.45
CA VAL A 368 -16.81 -2.41 26.16
C VAL A 368 -15.55 -3.26 26.06
N VAL A 369 -14.38 -2.71 26.42
CA VAL A 369 -13.10 -3.42 26.38
C VAL A 369 -13.09 -4.58 27.38
N SER A 370 -13.67 -4.39 28.57
CA SER A 370 -13.77 -5.44 29.59
C SER A 370 -14.63 -6.61 29.12
N SER A 371 -15.75 -6.32 28.46
CA SER A 371 -16.65 -7.30 27.83
C SER A 371 -15.92 -8.10 26.73
N LEU A 372 -15.29 -7.41 25.77
CA LEU A 372 -14.51 -8.02 24.70
C LEU A 372 -13.33 -8.86 25.24
N ALA A 373 -12.64 -8.38 26.27
CA ALA A 373 -11.53 -9.10 26.89
C ALA A 373 -11.99 -10.37 27.63
N ALA A 374 -13.17 -10.34 28.26
CA ALA A 374 -13.76 -11.53 28.88
C ALA A 374 -14.08 -12.60 27.83
N GLU A 375 -14.68 -12.20 26.71
CA GLU A 375 -14.99 -13.09 25.59
C GLU A 375 -13.69 -13.67 24.97
N ALA A 376 -12.68 -12.82 24.75
CA ALA A 376 -11.39 -13.26 24.23
C ALA A 376 -10.71 -14.30 25.14
N ARG A 377 -10.77 -14.13 26.47
CA ARG A 377 -10.25 -15.12 27.43
C ARG A 377 -11.01 -16.45 27.37
N LEU A 378 -12.34 -16.39 27.24
CA LEU A 378 -13.18 -17.58 27.08
C LEU A 378 -12.84 -18.33 25.79
N CYS A 379 -12.83 -17.62 24.66
CA CYS A 379 -12.45 -18.15 23.35
C CYS A 379 -11.04 -18.73 23.33
N GLY A 380 -10.07 -18.06 23.97
CA GLY A 380 -8.71 -18.54 24.11
C GLY A 380 -8.63 -19.85 24.90
N THR A 381 -9.41 -19.97 25.98
CA THR A 381 -9.52 -21.20 26.77
C THR A 381 -10.11 -22.34 25.94
N LEU A 382 -11.18 -22.08 25.19
CA LEU A 382 -11.80 -23.07 24.30
C LEU A 382 -10.86 -23.52 23.17
N THR A 383 -10.09 -22.60 22.60
CA THR A 383 -9.08 -22.90 21.57
C THR A 383 -8.01 -23.83 22.15
N ASN A 384 -7.44 -23.49 23.31
CA ASN A 384 -6.45 -24.33 23.99
C ASN A 384 -6.99 -25.73 24.32
N LEU A 385 -8.24 -25.84 24.76
CA LEU A 385 -8.89 -27.14 25.01
C LEU A 385 -9.07 -27.94 23.72
N THR A 386 -9.52 -27.30 22.65
CA THR A 386 -9.72 -27.94 21.34
C THR A 386 -8.40 -28.45 20.76
N GLU A 387 -7.31 -27.70 20.92
CA GLU A 387 -5.97 -28.11 20.52
C GLU A 387 -5.47 -29.31 21.32
N ARG A 388 -5.68 -29.33 22.65
CA ARG A 388 -5.33 -30.47 23.50
C ARG A 388 -6.10 -31.74 23.10
N LEU A 389 -7.41 -31.64 22.93
CA LEU A 389 -8.26 -32.76 22.50
C LEU A 389 -7.84 -33.31 21.12
N ARG A 390 -7.44 -32.42 20.20
CA ARG A 390 -6.92 -32.80 18.87
C ARG A 390 -5.56 -33.49 18.97
N GLY A 391 -4.67 -33.01 19.83
CA GLY A 391 -3.36 -33.61 20.08
C GLY A 391 -3.48 -35.01 20.71
N GLU A 392 -4.43 -35.21 21.62
CA GLU A 392 -4.73 -36.52 22.22
C GLU A 392 -5.26 -37.54 21.19
N HIS A 393 -6.05 -37.08 20.21
CA HIS A 393 -6.54 -37.95 19.13
C HIS A 393 -5.46 -38.35 18.12
N GLN A 394 -4.41 -37.53 17.92
CA GLN A 394 -3.27 -37.87 17.05
C GLN A 394 -2.23 -38.77 17.75
N GLY A 395 -2.29 -38.87 19.09
CA GLY A 395 -1.41 -39.75 19.90
C GLY A 395 -1.94 -41.16 20.12
N MET A 396 -3.16 -41.49 19.69
CA MET A 396 -3.68 -42.86 19.74
C MET A 396 -3.26 -43.64 18.49
N PRO A 397 -2.43 -44.70 18.61
CA PRO A 397 -2.22 -45.61 17.49
C PRO A 397 -3.55 -46.27 17.14
N ALA A 398 -3.84 -46.41 15.84
CA ALA A 398 -5.08 -46.97 15.29
C ALA A 398 -5.49 -48.35 15.88
N ALA A 399 -4.55 -49.04 16.53
CA ALA A 399 -4.79 -50.27 17.28
C ALA A 399 -5.69 -50.10 18.52
N VAL A 400 -5.72 -48.93 19.17
CA VAL A 400 -6.52 -48.71 20.39
C VAL A 400 -7.98 -48.36 20.08
N MET A 401 -8.27 -47.77 18.91
CA MET A 401 -9.64 -47.51 18.48
C MET A 401 -10.42 -48.79 18.13
N LEU A 402 -9.74 -49.84 17.65
CA LEU A 402 -10.40 -51.12 17.31
C LEU A 402 -10.69 -51.99 18.53
N GLN A 403 -9.92 -51.86 19.61
CA GLN A 403 -10.16 -52.63 20.84
C GLN A 403 -11.43 -52.14 21.57
N ASN A 404 -11.66 -50.83 21.62
CA ASN A 404 -12.82 -50.25 22.31
C ASN A 404 -14.15 -50.44 21.58
N VAL A 405 -14.14 -50.84 20.30
CA VAL A 405 -15.34 -51.21 19.54
C VAL A 405 -15.64 -52.71 19.62
N LEU A 406 -14.68 -53.54 20.04
CA LEU A 406 -14.86 -54.98 20.23
C LEU A 406 -15.24 -55.35 21.67
N ASP A 407 -15.01 -54.45 22.63
CA ASP A 407 -15.36 -54.64 24.05
C ASP A 407 -16.65 -53.90 24.47
N SER A 408 -17.47 -53.44 23.51
CA SER A 408 -18.86 -52.96 23.70
C SER A 408 -19.81 -53.78 22.83
#